data_AF-A0A1G6AXD4-F1
#
_entry.id   AF-A0A1G6AXD4-F1
#
_cell.length_a   1.000
_cell.length_b   1.000
_cell.length_c   1.000
_cell.angle_alpha   90.00
_cell.angle_beta   90.00
_cell.angle_gamma   90.00
#
_symmetry.space_group_name_H-M   'P 1'
#
loop_
_entity.id
_entity.type
_entity.pdbx_description
1 polymer ?
#
loop_
_entity_poly.entity_id
_entity_poly.type
_entity_poly.pdbx_seq_one_letter_code
_entity_poly.pdbx_strand_id
1 'polypeptide(L)' 'MISYDRFWKYIQENNITQYKLMNSGISHSTLTRLKRNESVNMETIDKLCTILECDIEEIVECKRNPITMDED' A
#
# COMPACT_ATOMS: atom_id res chain seq x y z
N MET A 1 12.04 0.73 5.84
CA MET A 1 11.13 1.77 5.32
C MET A 1 9.82 1.11 4.90
N ILE A 2 8.66 1.74 5.13
CA ILE A 2 7.38 1.23 4.63
C ILE A 2 7.29 1.50 3.12
N SER A 3 6.73 0.54 2.38
CA SER A 3 6.51 0.57 0.95
C SER A 3 5.07 0.14 0.64
N TYR A 4 4.46 0.77 -0.36
CA TYR A 4 3.15 0.41 -0.91
C TYR A 4 3.26 -0.16 -2.33
N ASP A 5 4.45 -0.61 -2.74
CA ASP A 5 4.66 -1.23 -4.06
C ASP A 5 3.75 -2.46 -4.25
N ARG A 6 3.49 -3.21 -3.17
CA ARG A 6 2.57 -4.37 -3.18
C ARG A 6 1.14 -3.97 -3.55
N PHE A 7 0.63 -2.87 -2.97
CA PHE A 7 -0.69 -2.35 -3.32
C PHE A 7 -0.81 -2.07 -4.83
N TRP A 8 0.19 -1.43 -5.44
CA TRP A 8 0.17 -1.11 -6.86
C TRP A 8 0.21 -2.36 -7.74
N LYS A 9 1.01 -3.34 -7.34
CA LYS A 9 1.06 -4.66 -7.99
C LYS A 9 -0.30 -5.38 -7.89
N TYR A 10 -0.88 -5.43 -6.70
CA TYR A 10 -2.16 -6.09 -6.44
C TYR A 10 -3.28 -5.51 -7.30
N ILE A 11 -3.43 -4.19 -7.34
CA ILE A 11 -4.50 -3.58 -8.14
C ILE A 11 -4.28 -3.78 -9.64
N GLN A 12 -3.02 -3.84 -10.10
CA GLN A 12 -2.69 -4.15 -11.49
C GLN A 12 -3.05 -5.59 -11.85
N GLU A 13 -2.65 -6.56 -11.02
CA GLU A 13 -2.91 -8.00 -11.23
C GLU A 13 -4.42 -8.31 -11.21
N ASN A 14 -5.20 -7.56 -10.42
CA ASN A 14 -6.65 -7.70 -10.31
C ASN A 14 -7.44 -6.78 -11.26
N ASN A 15 -6.79 -6.07 -12.20
CA ASN A 15 -7.44 -5.12 -13.12
C ASN A 15 -8.30 -4.04 -12.42
N ILE A 16 -7.87 -3.60 -11.23
CA ILE A 16 -8.54 -2.56 -10.43
C ILE A 16 -7.96 -1.20 -10.81
N THR A 17 -8.83 -0.31 -11.30
CA THR A 17 -8.43 1.06 -11.63
C THR A 17 -8.44 1.96 -10.40
N GLN A 18 -7.57 2.97 -10.39
CA GLN A 18 -7.62 4.02 -9.35
C GLN A 18 -8.97 4.73 -9.31
N TYR A 19 -9.65 4.85 -10.47
CA TYR A 19 -11.00 5.39 -10.55
C TYR A 19 -12.01 4.56 -9.77
N LYS A 20 -11.94 3.22 -9.85
CA LYS A 20 -12.77 2.33 -9.02
C LYS A 20 -12.56 2.59 -7.53
N LEU A 21 -11.31 2.73 -7.09
CA LEU A 21 -10.99 3.03 -5.69
C LEU A 21 -11.53 4.39 -5.23
N MET A 22 -11.43 5.41 -6.10
CA MET A 22 -12.00 6.74 -5.82
C MET A 22 -13.52 6.68 -5.66
N ASN A 23 -14.20 5.91 -6.52
CA ASN A 23 -15.64 5.70 -6.41
C ASN A 23 -16.04 4.85 -5.19
N SER A 24 -15.14 4.02 -4.67
CA SER A 24 -15.31 3.28 -3.41
C SER A 24 -14.93 4.09 -2.16
N GLY A 25 -14.64 5.39 -2.31
CA GLY A 25 -14.40 6.30 -1.19
C GLY A 25 -12.94 6.43 -0.75
N ILE A 26 -11.97 5.98 -1.55
CA ILE A 26 -10.55 6.32 -1.35
C ILE A 26 -10.27 7.70 -1.95
N SER A 27 -9.73 8.61 -1.16
CA SER A 27 -9.44 9.95 -1.66
C SER A 27 -8.27 9.96 -2.65
N HIS A 28 -8.28 10.90 -3.60
CA HIS A 28 -7.14 11.14 -4.49
C HIS A 28 -5.86 11.47 -3.72
N SER A 29 -5.99 12.18 -2.59
CA SER A 29 -4.86 12.47 -1.69
C SER A 29 -4.24 11.19 -1.13
N THR A 30 -5.05 10.21 -0.72
CA THR A 30 -4.57 8.91 -0.24
C THR A 30 -3.76 8.19 -1.30
N LEU A 31 -4.30 8.06 -2.52
CA LEU A 31 -3.59 7.43 -3.63
C LEU A 31 -2.26 8.12 -3.95
N THR A 32 -2.23 9.46 -3.86
CA THR A 32 -1.00 10.24 -4.05
C THR A 32 0.04 9.92 -2.99
N ARG A 33 -0.36 9.79 -1.71
CA ARG A 33 0.53 9.42 -0.61
C ARG A 33 1.10 8.01 -0.78
N LEU A 34 0.24 7.05 -1.13
CA LEU A 34 0.66 5.67 -1.43
C LEU A 34 1.69 5.63 -2.56
N LYS A 35 1.49 6.43 -3.63
CA LYS A 35 2.42 6.50 -4.77
C LYS A 35 3.78 7.07 -4.38
N ARG A 36 3.82 7.92 -3.36
CA ARG A 36 5.04 8.56 -2.85
C ARG A 36 5.66 7.82 -1.66
N ASN A 37 5.12 6.66 -1.29
CA ASN A 37 5.51 5.93 -0.07
C ASN A 37 5.46 6.80 1.21
N GLU A 38 4.53 7.75 1.24
CA GLU A 38 4.25 8.57 2.43
C GLU A 38 3.37 7.81 3.41
N SER A 39 3.62 7.93 4.71
CA SER A 39 2.87 7.22 5.75
C SER A 39 1.37 7.47 5.67
N VAL A 40 0.54 6.43 5.71
CA VAL A 40 -0.92 6.56 5.94
C VAL A 40 -1.29 5.99 7.31
N ASN A 41 -2.49 6.32 7.82
CA ASN A 41 -2.97 5.79 9.10
C ASN A 41 -3.55 4.37 8.92
N MET A 42 -3.74 3.65 10.03
CA MET A 42 -4.27 2.28 9.99
C MET A 42 -5.71 2.21 9.47
N GLU A 43 -6.53 3.23 9.72
CA GLU A 43 -7.89 3.32 9.17
C GLU A 43 -7.90 3.34 7.64
N THR A 44 -6.92 4.02 7.02
CA THR A 44 -6.76 4.00 5.55
C THR A 44 -6.44 2.59 5.05
N ILE A 45 -5.57 1.88 5.76
CA ILE A 45 -5.18 0.52 5.39
C ILE A 45 -6.37 -0.44 5.54
N ASP A 46 -7.07 -0.39 6.67
CA ASP A 46 -8.27 -1.19 6.94
C ASP A 46 -9.37 -0.97 5.87
N LYS A 47 -9.58 0.29 5.49
CA LYS A 47 -10.51 0.65 4.42
C LYS A 47 -10.10 0.07 3.06
N LEU A 48 -8.80 0.09 2.75
CA LEU A 48 -8.30 -0.52 1.51
C LEU A 48 -8.45 -2.04 1.54
N CYS A 49 -8.11 -2.70 2.64
CA CYS A 49 -8.31 -4.15 2.83
C CYS A 49 -9.80 -4.51 2.63
N THR A 50 -10.70 -3.72 3.19
CA THR A 50 -12.15 -3.93 3.06
C THR A 50 -12.65 -3.76 1.62
N ILE A 51 -12.18 -2.71 0.91
CA ILE A 51 -12.59 -2.44 -0.48
C ILE A 51 -12.02 -3.48 -1.45
N LEU A 52 -10.81 -3.96 -1.17
CA LEU A 52 -10.08 -4.90 -2.03
C LEU A 52 -10.33 -6.36 -1.65
N GLU A 53 -10.95 -6.63 -0.51
CA GLU A 53 -11.11 -7.97 0.07
C GLU A 53 -9.76 -8.71 0.17
N CYS A 54 -8.74 -8.02 0.69
CA CYS A 54 -7.38 -8.54 0.80
C CYS A 54 -6.76 -8.31 2.18
N ASP A 55 -5.70 -9.07 2.46
CA ASP A 55 -4.91 -8.94 3.69
C ASP A 55 -3.97 -7.73 3.62
N ILE A 56 -3.51 -7.26 4.78
CA ILE A 56 -2.66 -6.07 4.90
C ILE A 56 -1.33 -6.21 4.15
N GLU A 57 -0.80 -7.42 4.02
CA GLU A 57 0.44 -7.75 3.34
C GLU A 57 0.35 -7.56 1.82
N GLU A 58 -0.85 -7.52 1.24
CA GLU A 58 -1.06 -7.14 -0.16
C GLU A 58 -0.92 -5.63 -0.37
N ILE A 59 -1.02 -4.85 0.70
CA ILE A 59 -1.03 -3.38 0.64
C ILE A 59 0.32 -2.83 1.11
N VAL A 60 0.85 -3.36 2.21
CA VAL A 60 1.98 -2.77 2.97
C VAL A 60 3.15 -3.72 3.02
N GLU A 61 4.35 -3.20 2.76
CA GLU A 61 5.60 -3.92 2.92
C GLU A 61 6.61 -3.15 3.77
N CYS A 62 7.21 -3.83 4.75
CA CYS A 62 8.36 -3.33 5.49
C CYS A 62 9.65 -3.69 4.74
N LYS A 63 10.21 -2.77 3.96
CA LYS A 63 11.56 -2.93 3.38
C LYS A 63 12.60 -2.85 4.51
N ARG A 64 13.11 -4.02 4.92
CA ARG A 64 14.25 -4.13 5.83
C ARG A 64 15.52 -3.90 5.02
N ASN A 65 16.35 -2.96 5.45
CA ASN A 65 17.74 -2.98 4.98
C ASN A 65 18.43 -4.13 5.73
N PRO A 66 19.24 -4.98 5.07
CA PRO A 66 20.05 -5.96 5.78
C PRO A 66 20.91 -5.20 6.81
N ILE A 67 20.87 -5.64 8.06
CA ILE A 67 21.89 -5.23 9.02
C ILE A 67 23.15 -5.96 8.55
N THR A 68 24.05 -5.25 7.87
CA THR A 68 25.39 -5.76 7.66
C THR A 68 26.03 -5.79 9.05
N MET A 69 26.24 -7.00 9.57
CA MET A 69 27.15 -7.19 10.68
C MET A 69 28.55 -7.07 10.08
N ASP A 70 29.16 -5.90 10.25
CA ASP A 70 30.59 -5.76 10.00
C ASP A 70 31.29 -6.67 11.04
N GLU A 71 31.95 -7.73 10.57
CA GLU A 71 32.81 -8.57 11.41
C GLU A 71 34.08 -7.77 11.73
N ASP A 72 34.26 -7.39 13.00
CA ASP A 72 35.55 -6.95 13.56
C ASP A 72 36.49 -8.14 13.80
#